data_AF-A0A2S7IPN1-F1
#
_entry.id   AF-A0A2S7IPN1-F1
#
_cell.length_a   1.000
_cell.length_b   1.000
_cell.length_c   1.000
_cell.angle_alpha   90.00
_cell.angle_beta   90.00
_cell.angle_gamma   90.00
#
_symmetry.space_group_name_H-M   'P 1'
#
loop_
_entity.id
_entity.type
_entity.pdbx_description
1 polymer ?
#
loop_
_entity_poly.entity_id
_entity_poly.type
_entity_poly.pdbx_seq_one_letter_code
_entity_poly.pdbx_strand_id
1 'polypeptide(L)'
;MVGAFLLLVLWSCKKDQDESIPFPRYLVMDYVKAKTPIRLFTAGKEITDQSIISAFLKDSTYTGFERYTKHASYFGYEKSPITADTLITFTHSDSVVVGKFDVYSNPRRSVVRKGKELVIISPIYAIRLSNSPINEIVKHNLIIEDYMHLPNEVRLYKVREVYAAYGDYNQLEMPRISYFYKRGNRGNSLSTLNEFDESYITKVAKGDTLVVQEYLLGLKAK
;
A
#
# COMPACT_ATOMS: atom_id res chain seq x y z
N MET A 1 -23.80 62.89 25.47
CA MET A 1 -24.67 61.74 25.19
C MET A 1 -24.41 61.30 23.76
N VAL A 2 -24.05 60.01 23.60
CA VAL A 2 -24.30 59.13 22.44
C VAL A 2 -23.87 59.64 21.05
N GLY A 3 -23.03 58.97 20.27
CA GLY A 3 -22.57 57.60 20.37
C GLY A 3 -21.51 57.30 19.30
N ALA A 4 -20.64 56.36 19.63
CA ALA A 4 -19.67 55.76 18.74
C ALA A 4 -20.39 54.88 17.71
N PHE A 5 -20.27 55.21 16.43
CA PHE A 5 -20.65 54.32 15.34
C PHE A 5 -19.48 53.38 15.06
N LEU A 6 -19.51 52.21 15.68
CA LEU A 6 -18.57 51.12 15.42
C LEU A 6 -18.89 50.55 14.02
N LEU A 7 -18.10 50.95 13.02
CA LEU A 7 -18.13 50.35 11.68
C LEU A 7 -17.55 48.92 11.76
N LEU A 8 -18.44 47.96 12.03
CA LEU A 8 -18.16 46.54 11.86
C LEU A 8 -17.98 46.26 10.37
N VAL A 9 -16.74 46.30 9.92
CA VAL A 9 -16.32 45.78 8.62
C VAL A 9 -16.48 44.26 8.70
N LEU A 10 -17.66 43.79 8.33
CA LEU A 10 -17.93 42.38 8.08
C LEU A 10 -17.12 41.99 6.83
N TRP A 11 -15.88 41.54 7.05
CA TRP A 11 -15.18 40.68 6.11
C TRP A 11 -16.02 39.41 5.96
N SER A 12 -16.92 39.45 4.98
CA SER A 12 -17.53 38.26 4.44
C SER A 12 -16.39 37.42 3.87
N CYS A 13 -16.00 36.37 4.60
CA CYS A 13 -15.37 35.22 3.98
C CYS A 13 -16.35 34.75 2.91
N LYS A 14 -16.08 35.11 1.65
CA LYS A 14 -16.59 34.34 0.53
C LYS A 14 -16.11 32.93 0.80
N LYS A 15 -17.05 32.06 1.19
CA LYS A 15 -16.87 30.62 1.08
C LYS A 15 -16.57 30.43 -0.39
N ASP A 16 -15.30 30.19 -0.71
CA ASP A 16 -14.87 29.86 -2.06
C ASP A 16 -15.90 28.87 -2.58
N GLN A 17 -16.59 29.27 -3.65
CA GLN A 17 -17.34 28.31 -4.43
C GLN A 17 -16.28 27.33 -4.88
N ASP A 18 -16.28 26.14 -4.27
CA ASP A 18 -15.59 24.98 -4.80
C ASP A 18 -16.02 24.92 -6.26
N GLU A 19 -15.13 25.38 -7.15
CA GLU A 19 -15.27 25.10 -8.57
C GLU A 19 -15.47 23.60 -8.63
N SER A 20 -16.64 23.18 -9.09
CA SER A 20 -16.90 21.77 -9.31
C SER A 20 -16.06 21.35 -10.51
N ILE A 21 -14.76 21.20 -10.30
CA ILE A 21 -13.93 20.34 -11.12
C ILE A 21 -14.73 19.04 -11.17
N PRO A 22 -15.09 18.53 -12.36
CA PRO A 22 -15.76 17.24 -12.47
C PRO A 22 -14.81 16.20 -11.88
N PHE A 23 -14.98 15.96 -10.59
CA PHE A 23 -14.11 15.12 -9.81
C PHE A 23 -14.53 13.69 -10.12
N PRO A 24 -13.64 12.84 -10.66
CA PRO A 24 -14.02 11.52 -11.07
C PRO A 24 -14.49 10.75 -9.84
N ARG A 25 -15.71 10.23 -9.90
CA ARG A 25 -16.31 9.52 -8.75
C ARG A 25 -15.57 8.22 -8.45
N TYR A 26 -15.04 7.55 -9.48
CA TYR A 26 -14.33 6.29 -9.31
C TYR A 26 -13.25 6.07 -10.38
N LEU A 27 -12.22 5.35 -9.98
CA LEU A 27 -11.14 4.87 -10.83
C LEU A 27 -11.20 3.34 -10.91
N VAL A 28 -11.16 2.83 -12.13
CA VAL A 28 -11.11 1.39 -12.42
C VAL A 28 -9.72 1.00 -12.88
N MET A 29 -9.36 -0.27 -12.68
CA MET A 29 -8.10 -0.81 -13.18
C MET A 29 -8.08 -0.79 -14.71
N ASP A 30 -7.04 -0.19 -15.27
CA ASP A 30 -6.80 -0.08 -16.71
C ASP A 30 -5.73 -1.07 -17.17
N TYR A 31 -4.64 -1.17 -16.40
CA TYR A 31 -3.55 -2.11 -16.68
C TYR A 31 -2.84 -2.56 -15.40
N VAL A 32 -2.13 -3.68 -15.50
CA VAL A 32 -1.15 -4.14 -14.51
C VAL A 32 0.14 -4.43 -15.26
N LYS A 33 1.25 -3.82 -14.84
CA LYS A 33 2.58 -4.06 -15.43
C LYS A 33 3.58 -4.45 -14.36
N ALA A 34 4.46 -5.40 -14.64
CA ALA A 34 5.65 -5.62 -13.83
C ALA A 34 6.58 -4.41 -13.97
N LYS A 35 6.91 -3.77 -12.85
CA LYS A 35 7.83 -2.62 -12.79
C LYS A 35 9.28 -3.09 -12.75
N THR A 36 9.52 -4.21 -12.06
CA THR A 36 10.85 -4.82 -11.91
C THR A 36 10.81 -6.31 -12.26
N PRO A 37 11.95 -6.91 -12.66
CA PRO A 37 12.09 -8.36 -12.66
C PRO A 37 11.94 -8.90 -11.23
N ILE A 38 11.77 -10.21 -11.10
CA ILE A 38 11.85 -10.86 -9.79
C ILE A 38 13.30 -10.75 -9.27
N ARG A 39 13.47 -10.18 -8.08
CA ARG A 39 14.77 -9.98 -7.43
C ARG A 39 14.86 -10.85 -6.19
N LEU A 40 16.01 -11.49 -6.00
CA LEU A 40 16.29 -12.40 -4.88
C LEU A 40 17.43 -11.82 -4.05
N PHE A 41 17.25 -11.76 -2.73
CA PHE A 41 18.23 -11.24 -1.79
C PHE A 41 18.52 -12.26 -0.69
N THR A 42 19.80 -12.40 -0.36
CA THR A 42 20.27 -13.22 0.76
C THR A 42 21.45 -12.53 1.42
N ALA A 43 21.54 -12.62 2.76
CA ALA A 43 22.68 -12.12 3.53
C ALA A 43 23.14 -10.69 3.13
N GLY A 44 22.19 -9.77 3.01
CA GLY A 44 22.48 -8.37 2.71
C GLY A 44 22.73 -8.03 1.24
N LYS A 45 22.60 -8.99 0.31
CA LYS A 45 23.01 -8.84 -1.10
C LYS A 45 21.98 -9.40 -2.08
N GLU A 46 21.93 -8.80 -3.26
CA GLU A 46 21.17 -9.31 -4.40
C GLU A 46 21.89 -10.47 -5.09
N ILE A 47 21.15 -11.52 -5.37
CA ILE A 47 21.56 -12.65 -6.21
C ILE A 47 21.13 -12.32 -7.64
N THR A 48 22.10 -12.18 -8.54
CA THR A 48 21.85 -11.81 -9.96
C THR A 48 21.79 -13.03 -10.89
N ASP A 49 22.22 -14.20 -10.42
CA ASP A 49 22.23 -15.44 -11.20
C ASP A 49 20.81 -15.96 -11.43
N GLN A 50 20.37 -15.90 -12.69
CA GLN A 50 19.01 -16.29 -13.09
C GLN A 50 18.73 -17.78 -12.90
N SER A 51 19.75 -18.64 -12.93
CA SER A 51 19.59 -20.07 -12.69
C SER A 51 19.24 -20.34 -11.22
N ILE A 52 19.88 -19.62 -10.30
CA ILE A 52 19.62 -19.69 -8.86
C ILE A 52 18.22 -19.15 -8.55
N ILE A 53 17.87 -17.99 -9.12
CA ILE A 53 16.53 -17.40 -8.96
C ILE A 53 15.46 -18.37 -9.48
N SER A 54 15.66 -18.95 -10.66
CA SER A 54 14.73 -19.90 -11.26
C SER A 54 14.59 -21.19 -10.44
N ALA A 55 15.70 -21.70 -9.89
CA ALA A 55 15.68 -22.86 -9.02
C ALA A 55 14.90 -22.57 -7.73
N PHE A 56 15.15 -21.40 -7.12
CA PHE A 56 14.41 -20.96 -5.93
C PHE A 56 12.92 -20.84 -6.21
N LEU A 57 12.51 -20.19 -7.30
CA LEU A 57 11.10 -20.00 -7.65
C LEU A 57 10.33 -21.31 -7.91
N LYS A 58 11.04 -22.37 -8.33
CA LYS A 58 10.48 -23.71 -8.52
C LYS A 58 10.34 -24.49 -7.22
N ASP A 59 11.10 -24.12 -6.19
CA ASP A 59 11.00 -24.71 -4.85
C ASP A 59 9.64 -24.38 -4.22
N SER A 60 9.32 -25.11 -3.16
CA SER A 60 8.13 -24.90 -2.36
C SER A 60 8.50 -24.78 -0.90
N THR A 61 7.71 -24.01 -0.15
CA THR A 61 7.88 -23.94 1.31
C THR A 61 6.52 -24.15 1.96
N TYR A 62 6.55 -24.70 3.16
CA TYR A 62 5.38 -24.86 3.99
C TYR A 62 4.86 -23.47 4.41
N THR A 63 3.62 -23.15 4.04
CA THR A 63 3.04 -21.80 4.21
C THR A 63 2.23 -21.64 5.49
N GLY A 64 2.28 -22.60 6.42
CA GLY A 64 1.48 -22.56 7.65
C GLY A 64 0.01 -22.97 7.47
N PHE A 65 -0.44 -23.19 6.23
CA PHE A 65 -1.79 -23.67 5.88
C PHE A 65 -1.81 -25.14 5.44
N GLU A 66 -0.90 -25.96 5.98
CA GLU A 66 -0.78 -27.39 5.64
C GLU A 66 -0.47 -27.70 4.15
N ARG A 67 -0.11 -26.69 3.35
CA ARG A 67 0.19 -26.84 1.92
C ARG A 67 1.56 -26.32 1.56
N TYR A 68 2.31 -27.13 0.82
CA TYR A 68 3.50 -26.69 0.10
C TYR A 68 3.06 -25.89 -1.11
N THR A 69 3.47 -24.63 -1.16
CA THR A 69 3.15 -23.73 -2.27
C THR A 69 4.44 -23.34 -2.97
N LYS A 70 4.44 -23.45 -4.30
CA LYS A 70 5.59 -23.03 -5.13
C LYS A 70 5.80 -21.53 -4.97
N HIS A 71 7.03 -21.07 -4.76
CA HIS A 71 7.27 -19.64 -4.57
C HIS A 71 6.82 -18.81 -5.78
N ALA A 72 6.94 -19.37 -6.99
CA ALA A 72 6.47 -18.73 -8.21
C ALA A 72 4.98 -18.33 -8.20
N SER A 73 4.11 -18.96 -7.41
CA SER A 73 2.67 -18.62 -7.39
C SER A 73 2.37 -17.28 -6.73
N TYR A 74 3.34 -16.67 -6.04
CA TYR A 74 3.20 -15.33 -5.45
C TYR A 74 3.57 -14.22 -6.43
N PHE A 75 4.08 -14.59 -7.61
CA PHE A 75 4.57 -13.70 -8.65
C PHE A 75 3.75 -13.90 -9.92
N GLY A 76 3.82 -12.94 -10.84
CA GLY A 76 3.01 -12.98 -12.06
C GLY A 76 1.66 -12.25 -11.92
N TYR A 77 1.55 -11.27 -11.01
CA TYR A 77 0.31 -10.52 -10.82
C TYR A 77 -0.15 -9.81 -12.10
N GLU A 78 0.78 -9.42 -12.98
CA GLU A 78 0.53 -8.84 -14.31
C GLU A 78 -0.23 -9.77 -15.27
N LYS A 79 -0.28 -11.07 -14.97
CA LYS A 79 -1.03 -12.06 -15.75
C LYS A 79 -2.46 -12.22 -15.23
N SER A 80 -2.81 -11.59 -14.11
CA SER A 80 -4.15 -11.65 -13.55
C SER A 80 -5.11 -10.92 -14.50
N PRO A 81 -6.30 -11.50 -14.80
CA PRO A 81 -7.25 -10.83 -15.65
C PRO A 81 -7.68 -9.50 -15.02
N ILE A 82 -7.72 -8.45 -15.84
CA ILE A 82 -8.22 -7.15 -15.39
C ILE A 82 -9.74 -7.25 -15.32
N THR A 83 -10.24 -7.45 -14.11
CA THR A 83 -11.65 -7.17 -13.84
C THR A 83 -11.80 -5.65 -13.79
N ALA A 84 -12.84 -5.11 -14.43
CA ALA A 84 -13.16 -3.68 -14.37
C ALA A 84 -13.71 -3.27 -12.98
N ASP A 85 -13.13 -3.82 -11.92
CA ASP A 85 -13.50 -3.55 -10.55
C ASP A 85 -12.96 -2.16 -10.16
N THR A 86 -13.80 -1.40 -9.46
CA THR A 86 -13.40 -0.14 -8.86
C THR A 86 -12.34 -0.39 -7.80
N LEU A 87 -11.17 0.24 -7.97
CA LEU A 87 -10.09 0.19 -6.98
C LEU A 87 -10.06 1.43 -6.09
N ILE A 88 -10.44 2.60 -6.62
CA ILE A 88 -10.53 3.83 -5.84
C ILE A 88 -11.88 4.48 -6.12
N THR A 89 -12.62 4.80 -5.06
CA THR A 89 -13.79 5.69 -5.12
C THR A 89 -13.46 6.96 -4.39
N PHE A 90 -13.56 8.08 -5.07
CA PHE A 90 -13.30 9.40 -4.53
C PHE A 90 -14.60 9.94 -3.91
N THR A 91 -14.60 10.15 -2.59
CA THR A 91 -15.76 10.78 -1.92
C THR A 91 -15.67 12.30 -1.96
N HIS A 92 -14.45 12.83 -1.85
CA HIS A 92 -14.08 14.24 -2.03
C HIS A 92 -12.60 14.30 -2.49
N SER A 93 -12.09 15.49 -2.82
CA SER A 93 -10.71 15.69 -3.30
C SER A 93 -9.61 15.20 -2.34
N ASP A 94 -9.94 15.17 -1.06
CA ASP A 94 -9.09 14.79 0.07
C ASP A 94 -9.46 13.41 0.68
N SER A 95 -10.35 12.65 0.04
CA SER A 95 -10.86 11.42 0.64
C SER A 95 -11.28 10.34 -0.36
N VAL A 96 -10.85 9.11 -0.08
CA VAL A 96 -11.08 7.94 -0.93
C VAL A 96 -11.52 6.71 -0.15
N VAL A 97 -12.16 5.79 -0.85
CA VAL A 97 -12.33 4.40 -0.47
C VAL A 97 -11.52 3.53 -1.43
N VAL A 98 -10.69 2.62 -0.91
CA VAL A 98 -9.91 1.68 -1.72
C VAL A 98 -10.62 0.32 -1.75
N GLY A 99 -10.76 -0.27 -2.94
CA GLY A 99 -11.51 -1.50 -3.21
C GLY A 99 -12.95 -1.25 -3.67
N LYS A 100 -13.75 -2.31 -3.75
CA LYS A 100 -15.19 -2.20 -3.99
C LYS A 100 -15.81 -1.38 -2.86
N PHE A 101 -16.56 -0.35 -3.21
CA PHE A 101 -17.18 0.53 -2.22
C PHE A 101 -18.17 -0.26 -1.36
N ASP A 102 -17.78 -0.54 -0.13
CA ASP A 102 -18.62 -1.03 0.95
C ASP A 102 -18.17 -0.28 2.21
N VAL A 103 -19.08 0.52 2.77
CA VAL A 103 -18.79 1.43 3.88
C VAL A 103 -18.41 0.66 5.16
N TYR A 104 -18.84 -0.61 5.29
CA TYR A 104 -18.55 -1.44 6.46
C TYR A 104 -17.21 -2.16 6.36
N SER A 105 -16.81 -2.59 5.15
CA SER A 105 -15.55 -3.32 4.94
C SER A 105 -14.39 -2.43 4.47
N ASN A 106 -14.67 -1.27 3.86
CA ASN A 106 -13.66 -0.36 3.31
C ASN A 106 -13.88 1.06 3.83
N PRO A 107 -13.29 1.40 4.99
CA PRO A 107 -13.50 2.71 5.57
C PRO A 107 -12.80 3.80 4.75
N ARG A 108 -13.33 5.03 4.84
CA ARG A 108 -12.81 6.21 4.16
C ARG A 108 -11.38 6.50 4.64
N ARG A 109 -10.51 6.77 3.68
CA ARG A 109 -9.09 7.11 3.83
C ARG A 109 -8.89 8.58 3.46
N SER A 110 -7.97 9.27 4.11
CA SER A 110 -7.60 10.63 3.73
C SER A 110 -6.60 10.59 2.57
N VAL A 111 -6.60 11.64 1.76
CA VAL A 111 -5.68 11.85 0.64
C VAL A 111 -4.96 13.17 0.84
N VAL A 112 -3.63 13.12 0.84
CA VAL A 112 -2.76 14.30 0.90
C VAL A 112 -1.97 14.38 -0.39
N ARG A 113 -2.15 15.46 -1.15
CA ARG A 113 -1.40 15.69 -2.39
C ARG A 113 -0.04 16.34 -2.10
N LYS A 114 1.03 15.72 -2.60
CA LYS A 114 2.42 16.20 -2.54
C LYS A 114 2.99 16.24 -3.95
N GLY A 115 2.79 17.34 -4.66
CA GLY A 115 3.15 17.45 -6.08
C GLY A 115 2.39 16.45 -6.95
N LYS A 116 3.10 15.48 -7.53
CA LYS A 116 2.53 14.39 -8.36
C LYS A 116 2.15 13.14 -7.57
N GLU A 117 2.48 13.10 -6.28
CA GLU A 117 2.14 11.99 -5.38
C GLU A 117 0.84 12.30 -4.63
N LEU A 118 -0.05 11.32 -4.55
CA LEU A 118 -1.18 11.26 -3.64
C LEU A 118 -0.85 10.25 -2.54
N VAL A 119 -0.71 10.74 -1.32
CA VAL A 119 -0.50 9.91 -0.12
C VAL A 119 -1.88 9.58 0.44
N ILE A 120 -2.24 8.30 0.41
CA ILE A 120 -3.52 7.79 0.91
C ILE A 120 -3.28 7.18 2.28
N ILE A 121 -3.99 7.66 3.30
CA ILE A 121 -3.78 7.24 4.69
C ILE A 121 -5.06 6.62 5.23
N SER A 122 -4.96 5.39 5.74
CA SER A 122 -6.10 4.70 6.34
C SER A 122 -6.58 5.39 7.63
N PRO A 123 -7.83 5.15 8.06
CA PRO A 123 -8.21 5.40 9.43
C PRO A 123 -7.40 4.50 10.37
N ILE A 124 -7.39 4.85 11.66
CA ILE A 124 -6.73 4.03 12.68
C ILE A 124 -7.47 2.71 12.82
N TYR A 125 -6.73 1.61 12.84
CA TYR A 125 -7.26 0.31 13.20
C TYR A 125 -6.21 -0.48 13.98
N ALA A 126 -6.65 -1.52 14.69
CA ALA A 126 -5.76 -2.33 15.54
C ALA A 126 -5.34 -3.60 14.81
N ILE A 127 -4.03 -3.86 14.76
CA ILE A 127 -3.48 -5.11 14.22
C ILE A 127 -2.61 -5.81 15.24
N ARG A 128 -2.57 -7.14 15.14
CA ARG A 128 -1.46 -7.91 15.72
C ARG A 128 -0.32 -7.85 14.72
N LEU A 129 0.79 -7.18 15.06
CA LEU A 129 1.99 -7.26 14.23
C LEU A 129 2.48 -8.70 14.25
N SER A 130 2.44 -9.35 13.10
CA SER A 130 3.09 -10.64 12.90
C SER A 130 4.60 -10.43 12.85
N ASN A 131 5.39 -11.48 13.08
CA ASN A 131 6.85 -11.45 12.93
C ASN A 131 7.31 -11.25 11.46
N SER A 132 6.41 -10.84 10.55
CA SER A 132 6.72 -10.52 9.16
C SER A 132 7.41 -9.15 9.10
N PRO A 133 8.55 -9.02 8.40
CA PRO A 133 9.21 -7.73 8.18
C PRO A 133 8.44 -6.85 7.16
N ILE A 134 7.12 -7.01 7.02
CA ILE A 134 6.32 -6.30 6.01
C ILE A 134 6.52 -4.79 6.16
N ASN A 135 6.47 -4.29 7.39
CA ASN A 135 6.61 -2.88 7.70
C ASN A 135 8.03 -2.34 7.50
N GLU A 136 9.01 -3.20 7.31
CA GLU A 136 10.41 -2.82 7.10
C GLU A 136 10.82 -2.93 5.62
N ILE A 137 10.11 -3.76 4.86
CA ILE A 137 10.34 -4.01 3.42
C ILE A 137 9.67 -2.94 2.54
N VAL A 138 8.62 -2.30 3.03
CA VAL A 138 7.88 -1.29 2.26
C VAL A 138 8.49 0.09 2.42
N LYS A 139 8.40 0.91 1.37
CA LYS A 139 8.86 2.31 1.39
C LYS A 139 7.99 3.20 2.25
N HIS A 140 6.66 3.02 2.19
CA HIS A 140 5.71 3.77 3.01
C HIS A 140 5.29 2.92 4.20
N ASN A 141 6.00 3.07 5.31
CA ASN A 141 5.74 2.33 6.55
C ASN A 141 4.35 2.65 7.11
N LEU A 142 3.80 1.67 7.83
CA LEU A 142 2.68 1.88 8.74
C LEU A 142 3.04 2.96 9.75
N ILE A 143 2.12 3.89 9.98
CA ILE A 143 2.22 4.86 11.07
C ILE A 143 1.74 4.13 12.33
N ILE A 144 2.66 3.84 13.25
CA ILE A 144 2.34 3.27 14.56
C ILE A 144 2.04 4.43 15.51
N GLU A 145 0.79 4.57 15.94
CA GLU A 145 0.41 5.63 16.87
C GLU A 145 0.58 5.22 18.33
N ASP A 146 0.20 3.98 18.64
CA ASP A 146 0.12 3.47 20.02
C ASP A 146 0.06 1.94 20.00
N TYR A 147 0.20 1.32 21.17
CA TYR A 147 -0.07 -0.11 21.36
C TYR A 147 -0.93 -0.35 22.60
N MET A 148 -1.78 -1.35 22.52
CA MET A 148 -2.61 -1.82 23.63
C MET A 148 -2.13 -3.19 24.09
N HIS A 149 -2.05 -3.36 25.40
CA HIS A 149 -1.83 -4.65 26.03
C HIS A 149 -3.18 -5.33 26.24
N LEU A 150 -3.40 -6.46 25.56
CA LEU A 150 -4.48 -7.36 25.90
C LEU A 150 -4.02 -8.39 26.94
N PRO A 151 -4.94 -9.00 27.69
CA PRO A 151 -4.65 -10.19 28.50
C PRO A 151 -3.94 -11.26 27.66
N ASN A 152 -3.05 -12.05 28.28
CA ASN A 152 -2.22 -13.09 27.64
C ASN A 152 -1.09 -12.56 26.73
N GLU A 153 -0.48 -11.43 27.07
CA GLU A 153 0.70 -10.85 26.40
C GLU A 153 0.51 -10.51 24.91
N VAL A 154 -0.74 -10.47 24.42
CA VAL A 154 -1.03 -10.06 23.05
C VAL A 154 -0.92 -8.55 22.96
N ARG A 155 0.06 -8.08 22.19
CA ARG A 155 0.20 -6.66 21.83
C ARG A 155 -0.57 -6.37 20.55
N LEU A 156 -1.55 -5.47 20.63
CA LEU A 156 -2.20 -4.87 19.47
C LEU A 156 -1.60 -3.50 19.21
N TYR A 157 -1.28 -3.21 17.97
CA TYR A 157 -0.76 -1.91 17.55
C TYR A 157 -1.88 -1.15 16.86
N LYS A 158 -2.12 0.09 17.30
CA LYS A 158 -2.96 1.04 16.57
C LYS A 158 -2.13 1.63 15.45
N VAL A 159 -2.52 1.33 14.22
CA VAL A 159 -1.76 1.71 13.04
C VAL A 159 -2.61 2.44 12.02
N ARG A 160 -1.95 3.18 11.14
CA ARG A 160 -2.49 3.61 9.85
C ARG A 160 -1.63 3.05 8.74
N GLU A 161 -2.29 2.52 7.72
CA GLU A 161 -1.65 2.19 6.45
C GLU A 161 -1.43 3.45 5.63
N VAL A 162 -0.30 3.48 4.94
CA VAL A 162 0.06 4.55 4.02
C VAL A 162 0.28 3.91 2.65
N TYR A 163 -0.45 4.40 1.65
CA TYR A 163 -0.23 4.05 0.25
C TYR A 163 0.17 5.29 -0.52
N ALA A 164 0.93 5.08 -1.59
CA ALA A 164 1.19 6.11 -2.58
C ALA A 164 0.40 5.82 -3.86
N ALA A 165 -0.01 6.87 -4.55
CA ALA A 165 -0.44 6.83 -5.93
C ALA A 165 0.17 8.01 -6.68
N TYR A 166 0.50 7.84 -7.95
CA TYR A 166 1.18 8.86 -8.75
C TYR A 166 0.35 9.26 -9.96
N GLY A 167 0.25 10.56 -10.23
CA GLY A 167 -0.48 11.07 -11.40
C GLY A 167 -1.48 12.17 -11.05
N ASP A 168 -2.63 12.13 -11.69
CA ASP A 168 -3.74 13.06 -11.47
C ASP A 168 -5.05 12.30 -11.18
N TYR A 169 -6.11 13.04 -10.92
CA TYR A 169 -7.38 12.43 -10.54
C TYR A 169 -8.02 11.60 -11.66
N ASN A 170 -7.66 11.80 -12.93
CA ASN A 170 -8.19 11.04 -14.06
C ASN A 170 -7.35 9.79 -14.36
N GLN A 171 -6.04 9.83 -14.06
CA GLN A 171 -5.12 8.71 -14.25
C GLN A 171 -4.14 8.61 -13.09
N LEU A 172 -4.19 7.49 -12.37
CA LEU A 172 -3.27 7.18 -11.27
C LEU A 172 -2.50 5.90 -11.55
N GLU A 173 -1.24 5.87 -11.15
CA GLU A 173 -0.45 4.65 -11.01
C GLU A 173 -0.28 4.34 -9.52
N MET A 174 -0.73 3.16 -9.10
CA MET A 174 -0.48 2.66 -7.75
C MET A 174 0.63 1.61 -7.78
N PRO A 175 1.74 1.81 -7.06
CA PRO A 175 2.72 0.77 -6.88
C PRO A 175 2.15 -0.37 -6.04
N ARG A 176 2.56 -1.58 -6.39
CA ARG A 176 2.25 -2.80 -5.64
C ARG A 176 3.50 -3.63 -5.53
N ILE A 177 3.75 -4.22 -4.38
CA ILE A 177 4.79 -5.24 -4.22
C ILE A 177 4.16 -6.61 -3.99
N SER A 178 4.78 -7.65 -4.53
CA SER A 178 4.65 -9.01 -4.01
C SER A 178 6.01 -9.45 -3.50
N TYR A 179 6.02 -10.11 -2.35
CA TYR A 179 7.26 -10.64 -1.81
C TYR A 179 7.05 -11.98 -1.13
N PHE A 180 8.14 -12.72 -1.02
CA PHE A 180 8.30 -13.92 -0.21
C PHE A 180 9.50 -13.73 0.70
N TYR A 181 9.30 -13.86 2.00
CA TYR A 181 10.34 -13.78 3.01
C TYR A 181 10.47 -15.10 3.74
N LYS A 182 11.64 -15.72 3.66
CA LYS A 182 11.97 -16.99 4.31
C LYS A 182 12.99 -16.74 5.43
N ARG A 183 12.66 -17.22 6.62
CA ARG A 183 13.53 -17.24 7.81
C ARG A 183 13.60 -18.68 8.33
N GLY A 184 14.74 -19.34 8.11
CA GLY A 184 14.88 -20.77 8.36
C GLY A 184 13.88 -21.61 7.54
N ASN A 185 13.11 -22.46 8.22
CA ASN A 185 12.10 -23.34 7.58
C ASN A 185 10.72 -22.69 7.40
N ARG A 186 10.55 -21.42 7.78
CA ARG A 186 9.27 -20.70 7.67
C ARG A 186 9.36 -19.66 6.56
N GLY A 187 8.36 -19.66 5.68
CA GLY A 187 8.17 -18.65 4.66
C GLY A 187 6.87 -17.88 4.89
N ASN A 188 6.90 -16.58 4.63
CA ASN A 188 5.69 -15.76 4.53
C ASN A 188 5.67 -15.06 3.17
N SER A 189 4.51 -15.03 2.55
CA SER A 189 4.28 -14.36 1.26
C SER A 189 3.13 -13.40 1.40
N LEU A 190 3.32 -12.16 0.99
CA LEU A 190 2.25 -11.16 0.98
C LEU A 190 2.38 -10.28 -0.25
N SER A 191 1.29 -9.59 -0.57
CA SER A 191 1.24 -8.59 -1.61
C SER A 191 0.47 -7.38 -1.11
N THR A 192 1.00 -6.19 -1.32
CA THR A 192 0.45 -4.94 -0.77
C THR A 192 0.63 -3.76 -1.73
N LEU A 193 -0.24 -2.76 -1.62
CA LEU A 193 -0.17 -1.51 -2.38
C LEU A 193 0.91 -0.60 -1.78
N ASN A 194 2.16 -0.81 -2.18
CA ASN A 194 3.30 -0.05 -1.72
C ASN A 194 4.46 -0.21 -2.72
N GLU A 195 5.56 0.48 -2.45
CA GLU A 195 6.85 0.29 -3.12
C GLU A 195 7.80 -0.50 -2.23
N PHE A 196 8.82 -1.10 -2.84
CA PHE A 196 9.91 -1.73 -2.11
C PHE A 196 10.87 -0.67 -1.55
N ASP A 197 11.27 -0.82 -0.28
CA ASP A 197 12.36 -0.04 0.31
C ASP A 197 13.71 -0.71 -0.02
N GLU A 198 14.42 -0.16 -1.01
CA GLU A 198 15.76 -0.62 -1.40
C GLU A 198 16.75 -0.60 -0.21
N SER A 199 16.53 0.24 0.81
CA SER A 199 17.39 0.28 2.00
C SER A 199 17.36 -1.04 2.78
N TYR A 200 16.25 -1.78 2.70
CA TYR A 200 16.06 -3.05 3.41
C TYR A 200 16.97 -4.16 2.90
N ILE A 201 17.51 -4.06 1.67
CA ILE A 201 18.43 -5.07 1.11
C ILE A 201 19.57 -5.36 2.09
N THR A 202 20.17 -4.32 2.65
CA THR A 202 21.31 -4.43 3.58
C THR A 202 20.95 -5.05 4.94
N LYS A 203 19.65 -5.09 5.27
CA LYS A 203 19.11 -5.63 6.53
C LYS A 203 18.71 -7.10 6.43
N VAL A 204 18.74 -7.70 5.23
CA VAL A 204 18.45 -9.14 5.06
C VAL A 204 19.50 -9.96 5.81
N ALA A 205 19.08 -10.58 6.92
CA ALA A 205 19.98 -11.32 7.80
C ALA A 205 20.63 -12.52 7.11
N LYS A 206 21.77 -12.97 7.65
CA LYS A 206 22.43 -14.21 7.21
C LYS A 206 21.50 -15.40 7.48
N GLY A 207 21.22 -16.19 6.45
CA GLY A 207 20.31 -17.34 6.52
C GLY A 207 18.85 -17.01 6.16
N ASP A 208 18.51 -15.71 6.03
CA ASP A 208 17.22 -15.28 5.53
C ASP A 208 17.27 -15.10 4.00
N THR A 209 16.11 -15.22 3.38
CA THR A 209 15.93 -15.02 1.94
C THR A 209 14.72 -14.15 1.68
N LEU A 210 14.89 -13.09 0.89
CA LEU A 210 13.81 -12.22 0.45
C LEU A 210 13.72 -12.30 -1.07
N VAL A 211 12.53 -12.54 -1.59
CA VAL A 211 12.23 -12.38 -3.02
C VAL A 211 11.18 -11.30 -3.17
N VAL A 212 11.38 -10.36 -4.09
CA VAL A 212 10.43 -9.29 -4.36
C VAL A 212 10.18 -9.15 -5.85
N GLN A 213 8.99 -8.67 -6.19
CA GLN A 213 8.68 -8.12 -7.50
C GLN A 213 7.75 -6.93 -7.32
N GLU A 214 8.08 -5.82 -7.96
CA GLU A 214 7.23 -4.63 -7.99
C GLU A 214 6.35 -4.62 -9.24
N TYR A 215 5.15 -4.10 -9.08
CA TYR A 215 4.16 -3.89 -10.13
C TYR A 215 3.65 -2.45 -10.07
N LEU A 216 3.10 -2.00 -11.19
CA LEU A 216 2.36 -0.75 -11.30
C LEU A 216 0.94 -1.06 -11.77
N LEU A 217 -0.02 -0.62 -10.98
CA LEU A 217 -1.45 -0.71 -11.31
C LEU A 217 -1.87 0.62 -11.90
N GLY A 218 -2.15 0.63 -13.20
CA GLY A 218 -2.72 1.79 -13.86
C GLY A 218 -4.22 1.87 -13.61
N LEU A 219 -4.69 3.02 -13.16
CA LEU A 219 -6.09 3.30 -12.89
C LEU A 219 -6.54 4.47 -13.76
N LYS A 220 -7.77 4.38 -14.28
CA LYS A 220 -8.39 5.44 -15.08
C LYS A 220 -9.78 5.80 -14.58
N ALA A 221 -10.14 7.07 -14.70
CA ALA A 221 -11.47 7.56 -14.43
C ALA A 221 -12.49 6.97 -15.41
N LYS A 222 -13.70 6.79 -14.90
CA LYS A 222 -14.88 6.39 -15.66
C LYS A 222 -16.09 7.24 -15.31
#